data_AF-A0A2Z4G2U0-F1
#
_entry.id   AF-A0A2Z4G2U0-F1
#
_cell.length_a   1.000
_cell.length_b   1.000
_cell.length_c   1.000
_cell.angle_alpha   90.00
_cell.angle_beta   90.00
_cell.angle_gamma   90.00
#
_symmetry.space_group_name_H-M   'P 1'
#
loop_
_entity.id
_entity.type
_entity.pdbx_description
1 polymer ?
#
loop_
_entity_poly.entity_id
_entity_poly.type
_entity_poly.pdbx_seq_one_letter_code
_entity_poly.pdbx_strand_id
1 'polypeptide(L)'
;ERDTFPQLAKIDGVTNFSNVTSCGTSTAYSVPCMFSYLGADEYDVDTAKYQENVLDTLDRLGVSILWRDNNSDSKGVMDKLPKAQFADYKSATNNAICNTNPYNECRDVGMLVGLDDFVAANNGKDMLIMLHQMGNHGP
;
A
#
# COMPACT_ATOMS: atom_id res chain seq x y z
N GLU A 1 -12.94 22.93 16.13
CA GLU A 1 -12.54 21.83 15.21
C GLU A 1 -11.03 21.68 15.28
N ARG A 2 -10.49 20.46 15.18
CA ARG A 2 -9.04 20.20 15.27
C ARG A 2 -8.49 20.02 13.86
N ASP A 3 -7.48 20.79 13.48
CA ASP A 3 -6.78 20.60 12.21
C ASP A 3 -5.84 19.39 12.31
N THR A 4 -6.25 18.27 11.72
CA THR A 4 -5.52 16.99 11.74
C THR A 4 -4.73 16.72 10.47
N PHE A 5 -4.96 17.48 9.39
CA PHE A 5 -4.24 17.35 8.11
C PHE A 5 -3.65 18.70 7.64
N PRO A 6 -2.88 19.42 8.49
CA PRO A 6 -2.44 20.79 8.23
C PRO A 6 -1.48 20.92 7.04
N GLN A 7 -0.81 19.83 6.66
CA GLN A 7 0.09 19.81 5.50
C GLN A 7 -0.71 19.63 4.20
N LEU A 8 -1.65 18.68 4.15
CA LEU A 8 -2.48 18.45 2.95
C LEU A 8 -3.35 19.65 2.60
N ALA A 9 -3.86 20.37 3.62
CA ALA A 9 -4.68 21.58 3.43
C ALA A 9 -3.94 22.73 2.72
N LYS A 10 -2.61 22.65 2.56
CA LYS A 10 -1.77 23.67 1.92
C LYS A 10 -1.30 23.26 0.52
N ILE A 11 -1.63 22.05 0.06
CA ILE A 11 -1.17 21.56 -1.24
C ILE A 11 -2.19 21.93 -2.31
N ASP A 12 -1.79 22.78 -3.24
CA ASP A 12 -2.61 23.13 -4.39
C ASP A 12 -2.91 21.89 -5.24
N GLY A 13 -4.16 21.75 -5.70
CA GLY A 13 -4.60 20.65 -6.55
C GLY A 13 -4.98 19.36 -5.82
N VAL A 14 -4.82 19.26 -4.50
CA VAL A 14 -5.35 18.12 -3.73
C VAL A 14 -6.88 18.22 -3.63
N THR A 15 -7.56 17.15 -4.04
CA THR A 15 -9.03 17.05 -3.98
C THR A 15 -9.45 16.14 -2.83
N ASN A 16 -10.36 16.62 -1.97
CA ASN A 16 -10.90 15.86 -0.86
C ASN A 16 -12.24 15.20 -1.23
N PHE A 17 -12.36 13.90 -0.98
CA PHE A 17 -13.63 13.17 -1.06
C PHE A 17 -14.15 12.95 0.36
N SER A 18 -15.15 13.73 0.76
CA SER A 18 -15.52 13.90 2.17
C SER A 18 -16.28 12.75 2.82
N ASN A 19 -16.80 11.80 2.04
CA ASN A 19 -17.60 10.70 2.56
C ASN A 19 -17.41 9.44 1.70
N VAL A 20 -16.29 8.74 1.93
CA VAL A 20 -15.98 7.47 1.29
C VAL A 20 -16.25 6.34 2.30
N THR A 21 -16.89 5.28 1.84
CA THR A 21 -17.22 4.11 2.67
C THR A 21 -16.27 2.95 2.36
N SER A 22 -15.73 2.30 3.39
CA SER A 22 -14.90 1.10 3.23
C SER A 22 -15.77 -0.13 2.97
N CYS A 23 -15.19 -1.12 2.27
CA CYS A 23 -15.84 -2.41 2.04
C CYS A 23 -15.92 -3.30 3.31
N GLY A 24 -15.06 -3.05 4.30
CA GLY A 24 -15.07 -3.75 5.57
C GLY A 24 -14.40 -2.94 6.68
N THR A 25 -14.13 -3.61 7.80
CA THR A 25 -13.66 -2.96 9.04
C THR A 25 -12.32 -3.48 9.55
N SER A 26 -11.66 -4.40 8.82
CA SER A 26 -10.33 -4.89 9.15
C SER A 26 -9.42 -4.87 7.94
N THR A 27 -8.10 -4.80 8.18
CA THR A 27 -7.09 -4.88 7.11
C THR A 27 -7.21 -6.17 6.32
N ALA A 28 -7.40 -7.31 7.00
CA ALA A 28 -7.50 -8.62 6.37
C ALA A 28 -8.70 -8.76 5.44
N TYR A 29 -9.82 -8.11 5.76
CA TYR A 29 -11.01 -8.12 4.90
C TYR A 29 -10.93 -7.07 3.79
N SER A 30 -10.52 -5.83 4.14
CA SER A 30 -10.69 -4.68 3.26
C SER A 30 -9.60 -4.59 2.19
N VAL A 31 -8.35 -4.92 2.53
CA VAL A 31 -7.23 -4.78 1.59
C VAL A 31 -7.45 -5.60 0.32
N PRO A 32 -7.78 -6.92 0.36
CA PRO A 32 -8.00 -7.65 -0.89
C PRO A 32 -9.22 -7.13 -1.66
N CYS A 33 -10.27 -6.70 -0.97
CA CYS A 33 -11.45 -6.11 -1.62
C CYS A 33 -11.13 -4.78 -2.34
N MET A 34 -10.25 -3.93 -1.81
CA MET A 34 -9.87 -2.67 -2.46
C MET A 34 -9.24 -2.85 -3.85
N PHE A 35 -8.57 -3.99 -4.08
CA PHE A 35 -7.93 -4.32 -5.36
C PHE A 35 -8.75 -5.30 -6.20
N SER A 36 -9.89 -5.77 -5.67
CA SER A 36 -10.77 -6.73 -6.31
C SER A 36 -11.58 -6.08 -7.44
N TYR A 37 -11.89 -6.86 -8.47
CA TYR A 37 -12.93 -6.49 -9.44
C TYR A 37 -14.34 -6.67 -8.89
N LEU A 38 -14.50 -7.53 -7.87
CA LEU A 38 -15.77 -7.69 -7.17
C LEU A 38 -16.00 -6.50 -6.26
N GLY A 39 -17.18 -5.88 -6.37
CA GLY A 39 -17.63 -4.87 -5.43
C GLY A 39 -17.89 -5.45 -4.04
N ALA A 40 -18.04 -4.57 -3.03
CA ALA A 40 -18.17 -4.98 -1.63
C ALA A 40 -19.31 -5.99 -1.37
N ASP A 41 -20.41 -5.91 -2.12
CA ASP A 41 -21.58 -6.81 -1.96
C ASP A 41 -21.32 -8.25 -2.44
N GLU A 42 -20.41 -8.43 -3.41
CA GLU A 42 -20.08 -9.74 -4.00
C GLU A 42 -18.72 -10.27 -3.53
N TYR A 43 -18.00 -9.49 -2.72
CA TYR A 43 -16.68 -9.83 -2.26
C TYR A 43 -16.71 -10.93 -1.19
N ASP A 44 -15.89 -11.96 -1.41
CA ASP A 44 -15.64 -13.04 -0.47
C ASP A 44 -14.15 -13.12 -0.13
N VAL A 45 -13.82 -12.86 1.13
CA VAL A 45 -12.45 -12.85 1.65
C VAL A 45 -11.77 -14.22 1.56
N ASP A 46 -12.52 -15.31 1.68
CA ASP A 46 -11.96 -16.67 1.70
C ASP A 46 -11.48 -17.10 0.30
N THR A 47 -12.08 -16.53 -0.74
CA THR A 47 -11.78 -16.85 -2.14
C THR A 47 -11.05 -15.74 -2.90
N ALA A 48 -10.90 -14.54 -2.32
CA ALA A 48 -10.25 -13.39 -2.95
C ALA A 48 -8.87 -13.69 -3.56
N LYS A 49 -8.04 -14.49 -2.87
CA LYS A 49 -6.68 -14.84 -3.35
C LYS A 49 -6.66 -15.67 -4.64
N TYR A 50 -7.77 -16.33 -4.98
CA TYR A 50 -7.91 -17.13 -6.20
C TYR A 50 -8.38 -16.31 -7.40
N GLN A 51 -8.84 -15.08 -7.17
CA GLN A 51 -9.32 -14.19 -8.23
C GLN A 51 -8.16 -13.37 -8.79
N GLU A 52 -8.25 -13.05 -10.08
CA GLU A 52 -7.43 -11.97 -10.64
C GLU A 52 -7.83 -10.64 -9.98
N ASN A 53 -6.86 -9.86 -9.53
CA ASN A 53 -7.05 -8.51 -9.00
C ASN A 53 -6.47 -7.46 -9.96
N VAL A 54 -6.71 -6.17 -9.69
CA VAL A 54 -6.29 -5.10 -10.59
C VAL A 54 -4.76 -5.03 -10.78
N LEU A 55 -3.95 -5.45 -9.80
CA LEU A 55 -2.49 -5.46 -9.92
C LEU A 55 -2.02 -6.59 -10.85
N ASP A 56 -2.67 -7.75 -10.81
CA ASP A 56 -2.41 -8.84 -11.76
C ASP A 56 -2.64 -8.37 -13.21
N THR A 57 -3.68 -7.57 -13.43
CA THR A 57 -3.98 -7.00 -14.75
C THR A 57 -2.93 -5.97 -15.17
N LEU A 58 -2.57 -5.03 -14.29
CA LEU A 58 -1.60 -3.97 -14.58
C LEU A 58 -0.20 -4.53 -14.86
N ASP A 59 0.27 -5.48 -14.05
CA ASP A 59 1.57 -6.15 -14.25
C ASP A 59 1.60 -6.89 -15.59
N ARG A 60 0.53 -7.65 -15.92
CA ARG A 60 0.41 -8.35 -17.20
C ARG A 60 0.45 -7.40 -18.40
N LEU A 61 -0.04 -6.18 -18.26
CA LEU A 61 -0.02 -5.14 -19.30
C LEU A 61 1.29 -4.33 -19.33
N GLY A 62 2.24 -4.64 -18.45
CA GLY A 62 3.59 -4.08 -18.47
C GLY A 62 3.81 -2.89 -17.56
N VAL A 63 2.87 -2.57 -16.66
CA VAL A 63 3.07 -1.57 -15.61
C VAL A 63 4.03 -2.13 -14.57
N SER A 64 5.06 -1.38 -14.21
CA SER A 64 6.00 -1.78 -13.17
C SER A 64 5.37 -1.59 -11.79
N ILE A 65 5.08 -2.71 -11.12
CA ILE A 65 4.45 -2.76 -9.79
C ILE A 65 5.50 -2.86 -8.69
N LEU A 66 5.36 -2.06 -7.63
CA LEU A 66 6.12 -2.18 -6.38
C LEU A 66 5.19 -2.03 -5.18
N TRP A 67 5.28 -2.95 -4.22
CA TRP A 67 4.59 -2.87 -2.94
C TRP A 67 5.60 -2.82 -1.79
N ARG A 68 5.61 -1.74 -1.03
CA ARG A 68 6.36 -1.62 0.23
C ARG A 68 5.38 -1.66 1.39
N ASP A 69 5.66 -2.49 2.39
CA ASP A 69 4.71 -2.78 3.47
C ASP A 69 5.29 -2.49 4.85
N ASN A 70 4.75 -1.47 5.53
CA ASN A 70 5.04 -1.18 6.93
C ASN A 70 3.81 -1.45 7.82
N ASN A 71 2.86 -2.27 7.38
CA ASN A 71 1.62 -2.54 8.12
C ASN A 71 1.60 -3.99 8.63
N SER A 72 1.51 -4.94 7.70
CA SER A 72 1.45 -6.36 8.00
C SER A 72 1.92 -7.14 6.77
N ASP A 73 1.14 -7.15 5.69
CA ASP A 73 1.47 -7.67 4.37
C ASP A 73 0.39 -7.21 3.35
N SER A 74 0.48 -7.66 2.10
CA SER A 74 -0.48 -7.33 1.04
C SER A 74 -1.82 -8.07 1.11
N LYS A 75 -2.04 -8.93 2.12
CA LYS A 75 -3.25 -9.77 2.28
C LYS A 75 -3.58 -10.64 1.08
N GLY A 76 -2.55 -11.09 0.36
CA GLY A 76 -2.68 -11.98 -0.79
C GLY A 76 -2.82 -11.27 -2.13
N VAL A 77 -2.89 -9.93 -2.14
CA VAL A 77 -2.99 -9.13 -3.37
C VAL A 77 -1.74 -9.33 -4.25
N MET A 78 -0.55 -9.45 -3.65
CA MET A 78 0.72 -9.59 -4.38
C MET A 78 1.17 -11.05 -4.61
N ASP A 79 0.38 -12.06 -4.20
CA ASP A 79 0.84 -13.45 -4.14
C ASP A 79 1.17 -14.08 -5.51
N LYS A 80 0.56 -13.57 -6.58
CA LYS A 80 0.77 -14.06 -7.96
C LYS A 80 1.92 -13.33 -8.66
N LEU A 81 2.36 -12.20 -8.13
CA LEU A 81 3.40 -11.35 -8.69
C LEU A 81 4.79 -11.83 -8.23
N PRO A 82 5.87 -11.52 -8.97
CA PRO A 82 7.23 -11.86 -8.56
C PRO A 82 7.57 -11.33 -7.16
N LYS A 83 8.16 -12.17 -6.30
CA LYS A 83 8.52 -11.80 -4.92
C LYS A 83 9.36 -10.52 -4.80
N ALA A 84 10.18 -10.21 -5.82
CA ALA A 84 11.00 -8.99 -5.86
C ALA A 84 10.18 -7.69 -5.93
N GLN A 85 8.89 -7.76 -6.31
CA GLN A 85 7.98 -6.62 -6.35
C GLN A 85 7.34 -6.33 -4.98
N PHE A 86 7.54 -7.17 -3.96
CA PHE A 86 7.07 -6.95 -2.59
C PHE A 86 8.28 -6.80 -1.65
N ALA A 87 8.25 -5.77 -0.80
CA ALA A 87 9.28 -5.55 0.20
C ALA A 87 8.68 -5.30 1.59
N ASP A 88 9.15 -6.06 2.57
CA ASP A 88 8.80 -5.87 3.98
C ASP A 88 9.59 -4.69 4.57
N TYR A 89 8.88 -3.64 4.98
CA TYR A 89 9.40 -2.42 5.60
C TYR A 89 9.08 -2.32 7.10
N LYS A 90 8.53 -3.38 7.71
CA LYS A 90 8.27 -3.45 9.17
C LYS A 90 9.53 -3.68 10.01
N SER A 91 10.66 -3.98 9.37
CA SER A 91 11.93 -4.25 10.06
C SER A 91 13.08 -3.42 9.49
N ALA A 92 14.11 -3.25 10.31
CA ALA A 92 15.32 -2.51 9.97
C ALA A 92 16.14 -3.14 8.82
N THR A 93 15.77 -4.33 8.35
CA THR A 93 16.40 -4.98 7.19
C THR A 93 16.26 -4.14 5.93
N ASN A 94 15.08 -3.57 5.68
CA ASN A 94 14.83 -2.70 4.52
C ASN A 94 14.47 -1.25 4.93
N ASN A 95 13.92 -1.06 6.13
CA ASN A 95 13.50 0.25 6.59
C ASN A 95 14.59 0.91 7.43
N ALA A 96 15.23 1.95 6.87
CA ALA A 96 16.29 2.67 7.57
C ALA A 96 15.79 3.57 8.72
N ILE A 97 14.48 3.73 8.90
CA ILE A 97 13.85 4.70 9.82
C ILE A 97 13.05 3.96 10.90
N CYS A 98 13.71 3.11 11.68
CA CYS A 98 13.11 2.41 12.83
C CYS A 98 13.62 2.90 14.20
N ASN A 99 14.84 3.44 14.23
CA ASN A 99 15.52 3.89 15.45
C ASN A 99 15.21 5.35 15.84
N THR A 100 14.11 5.92 15.34
CA THR A 100 13.68 7.31 15.62
C THR A 100 12.78 7.44 16.85
N ASN A 101 12.47 6.32 17.50
CA ASN A 101 11.59 6.25 18.65
C ASN A 101 12.06 5.13 19.61
N PRO A 102 11.69 5.17 20.91
CA PRO A 102 12.19 4.23 21.90
C PRO A 102 11.67 2.79 21.72
N TYR A 103 10.67 2.58 20.88
CA TYR A 103 10.08 1.26 20.61
C TYR A 103 10.78 0.52 19.47
N ASN A 104 11.72 1.19 18.79
CA ASN A 104 12.36 0.71 17.56
C ASN A 104 11.33 0.34 16.46
N GLU A 105 10.17 1.00 16.48
CA GLU A 105 9.11 0.80 15.49
C GLU A 105 9.46 1.51 14.18
N CYS A 106 9.39 0.78 13.07
CA CYS A 106 9.66 1.32 11.76
C CYS A 106 8.61 2.34 11.31
N ARG A 107 9.06 3.46 10.75
CA ARG A 107 8.19 4.55 10.31
C ARG A 107 7.88 4.47 8.83
N ASP A 108 6.66 4.86 8.48
CA ASP A 108 6.13 4.82 7.10
C ASP A 108 6.98 5.63 6.12
N VAL A 109 7.54 6.75 6.58
CA VAL A 109 8.46 7.59 5.78
C VAL A 109 9.71 6.84 5.32
N GLY A 110 10.09 5.75 5.99
CA GLY A 110 11.18 4.89 5.56
C GLY A 110 10.90 4.18 4.23
N MET A 111 9.63 3.97 3.88
CA MET A 111 9.24 3.40 2.58
C MET A 111 9.50 4.35 1.41
N LEU A 112 9.83 5.63 1.63
CA LEU A 112 10.20 6.57 0.58
C LEU A 112 11.70 6.49 0.22
N VAL A 113 12.53 5.97 1.11
CA VAL A 113 13.98 5.93 0.92
C VAL A 113 14.33 5.01 -0.26
N GLY A 114 15.10 5.53 -1.22
CA GLY A 114 15.54 4.77 -2.40
C GLY A 114 14.43 4.45 -3.41
N LEU A 115 13.30 5.16 -3.41
CA LEU A 115 12.30 5.02 -4.49
C LEU A 115 12.84 5.47 -5.85
N ASP A 116 13.76 6.44 -5.88
CA ASP A 116 14.41 6.91 -7.11
C ASP A 116 15.13 5.77 -7.86
N ASP A 117 15.68 4.78 -7.14
CA ASP A 117 16.33 3.62 -7.75
C ASP A 117 15.32 2.75 -8.52
N PHE A 118 14.11 2.57 -7.98
CA PHE A 118 13.03 1.86 -8.66
C PHE A 118 12.57 2.62 -9.90
N VAL A 119 12.44 3.95 -9.80
CA VAL A 119 12.08 4.82 -10.92
C VAL A 119 13.13 4.74 -12.02
N ALA A 120 14.41 4.86 -11.67
CA ALA A 120 15.52 4.78 -12.62
C ALA A 120 15.59 3.41 -13.30
N ALA A 121 15.39 2.32 -12.56
CA ALA A 121 15.39 0.95 -13.10
C ALA A 121 14.21 0.68 -14.06
N ASN A 122 13.13 1.45 -13.96
CA ASN A 122 11.92 1.30 -14.78
C ASN A 122 11.66 2.53 -15.68
N ASN A 123 12.70 3.34 -15.95
CA ASN A 123 12.56 4.58 -16.70
C ASN A 123 11.86 4.35 -18.06
N GLY A 124 10.87 5.19 -18.37
CA GLY A 124 10.08 5.11 -19.60
C GLY A 124 8.92 4.11 -19.55
N LYS A 125 8.66 3.44 -18.41
CA LYS A 125 7.46 2.62 -18.19
C LYS A 125 6.47 3.34 -17.28
N ASP A 126 5.20 2.97 -17.41
CA ASP A 126 4.20 3.27 -16.39
C ASP A 126 4.55 2.52 -15.09
N MET A 127 4.36 3.18 -13.96
CA MET A 127 4.73 2.66 -12.64
C MET A 127 3.58 2.84 -11.65
N LEU A 128 3.35 1.82 -10.82
CA LEU A 128 2.42 1.89 -9.70
C LEU A 128 3.10 1.39 -8.43
N ILE A 129 3.14 2.25 -7.42
CA ILE A 129 3.84 2.00 -6.15
C ILE A 129 2.83 2.07 -5.00
N MET A 130 2.63 0.96 -4.31
CA MET A 130 1.83 0.88 -3.10
C MET A 130 2.74 1.05 -1.88
N LEU A 131 2.36 1.98 -1.01
CA LEU A 131 2.98 2.19 0.29
C LEU A 131 1.95 1.85 1.38
N HIS A 132 1.97 0.63 1.89
CA HIS A 132 1.00 0.15 2.87
C HIS A 132 1.45 0.56 4.28
N GLN A 133 0.84 1.61 4.80
CA GLN A 133 1.26 2.32 6.01
C GLN A 133 0.78 1.63 7.31
N MET A 134 1.57 1.78 8.37
CA MET A 134 1.12 1.50 9.74
C MET A 134 0.01 2.48 10.15
N GLY A 135 0.17 3.77 9.85
CA GLY A 135 -0.84 4.79 10.06
C GLY A 135 -1.34 4.89 11.50
N ASN A 136 -2.64 4.75 11.69
CA ASN A 136 -3.33 4.91 12.97
C ASN A 136 -3.68 3.58 13.65
N HIS A 137 -3.02 2.47 13.29
CA HIS A 137 -3.29 1.17 13.89
C HIS A 137 -3.14 1.25 15.42
N GLY A 138 -4.20 0.89 16.13
CA GLY A 138 -4.26 0.85 17.58
C GLY A 138 -4.21 -0.58 18.11
N PRO A 139 -4.58 -0.79 19.37
CA PRO A 139 -4.97 -2.11 19.83
C PRO A 139 -6.28 -2.58 19.17
#